data_AF-A0A2C8AGL0-F1
#
_entry.id   AF-A0A2C8AGL0-F1
#
_cell.length_a   1.000
_cell.length_b   1.000
_cell.length_c   1.000
_cell.angle_alpha   90.00
_cell.angle_beta   90.00
_cell.angle_gamma   90.00
#
_symmetry.space_group_name_H-M   'P 1'
#
loop_
_entity.id
_entity.type
_entity.pdbx_description
1 polymer ?
#
loop_
_entity_poly.entity_id
_entity_poly.type
_entity_poly.pdbx_seq_one_letter_code
_entity_poly.pdbx_strand_id
1 'polypeptide(L)'
;MVDPPRTDAFRPGPSGPIEPPEDPPAPESPARRPARDALGEALKQTLATTPLDKVTVAGLSRSAGITRQAFYYHFLDVSDLAVWVFTNEVASHIMKYRSRAEWADGFLKLLLYMQEHREQSYSVIRALSSVSLEQFFFRHLRKMMTAIVHEVEQTLPFHAGQPLARRDRDFVIDHYTLSVVGHLLHWLATDMQQPPGELVRNLRDILDGSVRASLERFGHHDADGPTTGDPDRCVEGTVGPRAG
;
A
#
# COMPACT_ATOMS: atom_id res chain seq x y z
N MET A 1 74.48 23.39 8.61
CA MET A 1 73.98 22.16 7.98
C MET A 1 72.88 21.65 8.90
N VAL A 2 71.64 22.01 8.58
CA VAL A 2 70.47 21.96 9.46
C VAL A 2 69.66 20.71 9.11
N ASP A 3 69.29 19.93 10.12
CA ASP A 3 68.49 18.70 10.00
C ASP A 3 67.12 18.97 9.33
N PRO A 4 66.64 18.10 8.43
CA PRO A 4 65.30 18.23 7.87
C PRO A 4 64.21 17.77 8.87
N PRO A 5 62.98 18.33 8.78
CA PRO A 5 61.91 18.03 9.73
C PRO A 5 61.35 16.61 9.54
N ARG A 6 61.08 15.93 10.67
CA ARG A 6 60.38 14.64 10.72
C ARG A 6 58.97 14.79 10.16
N THR A 7 58.70 14.12 9.05
CA THR A 7 57.35 13.83 8.54
C THR A 7 56.59 12.97 9.55
N ASP A 8 55.48 13.50 10.07
CA ASP A 8 54.49 12.73 10.83
C ASP A 8 53.87 11.68 9.91
N ALA A 9 54.21 10.41 10.14
CA ALA A 9 53.61 9.29 9.44
C ALA A 9 52.16 9.12 9.92
N PHE A 10 51.21 9.37 9.02
CA PHE A 10 49.81 8.99 9.14
C PHE A 10 49.72 7.50 9.51
N ARG A 11 49.29 7.20 10.75
CA ARG A 11 48.99 5.82 11.15
C ARG A 11 47.63 5.42 10.58
N PRO A 12 47.54 4.44 9.67
CA PRO A 12 46.25 3.81 9.38
C PRO A 12 45.80 3.07 10.65
N GLY A 13 44.58 3.36 11.12
CA GLY A 13 43.93 2.55 12.15
C GLY A 13 43.78 1.11 11.68
N PRO A 14 43.70 0.11 12.58
CA PRO A 14 43.56 -1.27 12.18
C PRO A 14 42.22 -1.46 11.46
N SER A 15 42.29 -1.66 10.14
CA SER A 15 41.25 -2.27 9.32
C SER A 15 41.07 -3.70 9.80
N GLY A 16 40.18 -3.91 10.77
CA GLY A 16 39.65 -5.24 11.07
C GLY A 16 38.83 -5.74 9.87
N PRO A 17 38.76 -7.05 9.63
CA PRO A 17 37.91 -7.60 8.58
C PRO A 17 36.46 -7.18 8.84
N ILE A 18 35.81 -6.56 7.85
CA ILE A 18 34.35 -6.47 7.80
C ILE A 18 33.90 -7.90 7.49
N GLU A 19 33.42 -8.61 8.52
CA GLU A 19 32.87 -9.95 8.38
C GLU A 19 31.65 -9.87 7.44
N PRO A 20 31.58 -10.70 6.37
CA PRO A 20 30.44 -10.68 5.47
C PRO A 20 29.16 -11.13 6.21
N PRO A 21 27.98 -10.63 5.82
CA PRO A 21 26.73 -11.06 6.45
C PRO A 21 26.53 -12.57 6.25
N GLU A 22 26.36 -13.28 7.37
CA GLU A 22 26.00 -14.70 7.44
C GLU A 22 24.74 -15.03 6.62
N ASP A 23 24.68 -16.28 6.15
CA ASP A 23 23.64 -16.87 5.30
C ASP A 23 22.18 -16.48 5.64
N PRO A 24 21.27 -16.42 4.63
CA PRO A 24 19.88 -16.08 4.86
C PRO A 24 19.20 -17.09 5.81
N PRO A 25 18.44 -16.64 6.82
CA PRO A 25 17.92 -17.52 7.86
C PRO A 25 16.81 -18.45 7.36
N ALA A 26 16.86 -19.69 7.88
CA ALA A 26 15.88 -20.77 7.74
C ALA A 26 14.43 -20.38 8.14
N PRO A 27 13.39 -21.11 7.66
CA PRO A 27 11.97 -20.75 7.82
C PRO A 27 11.53 -20.53 9.29
N GLU A 28 10.59 -19.59 9.47
CA GLU A 28 10.20 -18.98 10.74
C GLU A 28 9.61 -19.97 11.77
N SER A 29 10.08 -19.89 13.03
CA SER A 29 9.62 -20.70 14.17
C SER A 29 8.61 -19.92 15.05
N PRO A 30 7.56 -20.54 15.63
CA PRO A 30 6.41 -19.85 16.24
C PRO A 30 6.73 -18.99 17.49
N ALA A 31 7.81 -19.27 18.21
CA ALA A 31 8.26 -18.44 19.35
C ALA A 31 8.85 -17.08 18.94
N ARG A 32 8.98 -16.80 17.63
CA ARG A 32 9.64 -15.61 17.07
C ARG A 32 8.68 -14.45 16.70
N ARG A 33 7.38 -14.73 16.50
CA ARG A 33 6.35 -13.67 16.35
C ARG A 33 6.15 -12.80 17.59
N PRO A 34 6.15 -13.35 18.82
CA PRO A 34 5.98 -12.56 20.05
C PRO A 34 6.98 -11.41 20.20
N ALA A 35 8.21 -11.57 19.72
CA ALA A 35 9.25 -10.54 19.83
C ALA A 35 8.99 -9.34 18.90
N ARG A 36 8.50 -9.57 17.67
CA ARG A 36 8.11 -8.48 16.75
C ARG A 36 6.89 -7.74 17.28
N ASP A 37 5.90 -8.47 17.78
CA ASP A 37 4.69 -7.88 18.35
C ASP A 37 5.01 -7.08 19.61
N ALA A 38 5.86 -7.59 20.51
CA ALA A 38 6.32 -6.88 21.70
C ALA A 38 7.08 -5.59 21.36
N LEU A 39 7.93 -5.61 20.31
CA LEU A 39 8.59 -4.41 19.81
C LEU A 39 7.59 -3.40 19.23
N GLY A 40 6.56 -3.88 18.53
CA GLY A 40 5.48 -3.04 18.02
C GLY A 40 4.73 -2.34 19.16
N GLU A 41 4.32 -3.07 20.19
CA GLU A 41 3.67 -2.51 21.37
C GLU A 41 4.57 -1.51 22.12
N ALA A 42 5.85 -1.84 22.30
CA ALA A 42 6.82 -0.94 22.92
C ALA A 42 6.99 0.36 22.13
N LEU A 43 7.02 0.28 20.79
CA LEU A 43 7.09 1.46 19.95
C LEU A 43 5.84 2.33 20.10
N LYS A 44 4.65 1.74 20.09
CA LYS A 44 3.38 2.49 20.24
C LYS A 44 3.30 3.22 21.58
N GLN A 45 3.65 2.55 22.67
CA GLN A 45 3.71 3.16 23.99
C GLN A 45 4.72 4.32 24.04
N THR A 46 5.86 4.14 23.39
CA THR A 46 6.89 5.18 23.32
C THR A 46 6.40 6.39 22.50
N LEU A 47 5.75 6.16 21.36
CA LEU A 47 5.22 7.20 20.47
C LEU A 47 4.08 8.03 21.09
N ALA A 48 3.44 7.53 22.16
CA ALA A 48 2.44 8.29 22.91
C ALA A 48 3.04 9.48 23.66
N THR A 49 4.36 9.48 23.92
CA THR A 49 5.04 10.53 24.70
C THR A 49 6.30 11.08 24.02
N THR A 50 6.83 10.37 23.02
CA THR A 50 8.13 10.66 22.42
C THR A 50 8.00 10.69 20.89
N PRO A 51 8.41 11.78 20.23
CA PRO A 51 8.48 11.84 18.76
C PRO A 51 9.38 10.74 18.18
N LEU A 52 9.04 10.23 16.98
CA LEU A 52 9.74 9.08 16.37
C LEU A 52 11.25 9.31 16.21
N ASP A 53 11.69 10.53 15.90
CA ASP A 53 13.10 10.90 15.72
C ASP A 53 13.93 10.84 17.02
N LYS A 54 13.26 10.81 18.19
CA LYS A 54 13.88 10.66 19.51
C LYS A 54 13.85 9.22 20.03
N VAL A 55 13.14 8.32 19.35
CA VAL A 55 13.06 6.92 19.75
C VAL A 55 14.38 6.21 19.40
N THR A 56 14.91 5.41 20.33
CA THR A 56 16.18 4.69 20.15
C THR A 56 15.97 3.19 20.27
N VAL A 57 16.76 2.41 19.52
CA VAL A 57 16.80 0.94 19.62
C VAL A 57 17.07 0.50 21.06
N ALA A 58 17.99 1.17 21.76
CA ALA A 58 18.29 0.84 23.15
C ALA A 58 17.10 1.06 24.09
N GLY A 59 16.32 2.13 23.88
CA GLY A 59 15.09 2.37 24.64
C GLY A 59 14.04 1.30 24.38
N LEU A 60 13.78 0.99 23.11
CA LEU A 60 12.80 -0.02 22.70
C LEU A 60 13.18 -1.42 23.18
N SER A 61 14.43 -1.84 23.02
CA SER A 61 14.91 -3.13 23.50
C SER A 61 14.70 -3.28 25.01
N ARG A 62 15.00 -2.24 25.80
CA ARG A 62 14.74 -2.25 27.25
C ARG A 62 13.25 -2.34 27.57
N SER A 63 12.42 -1.56 26.90
CA SER A 63 10.97 -1.54 27.12
C SER A 63 10.30 -2.87 26.76
N ALA A 64 10.75 -3.52 25.68
CA ALA A 64 10.22 -4.80 25.23
C ALA A 64 10.84 -6.01 25.95
N GLY A 65 11.83 -5.80 26.82
CA GLY A 65 12.53 -6.88 27.54
C GLY A 65 13.39 -7.77 26.65
N ILE A 66 13.90 -7.25 25.52
CA ILE A 66 14.72 -7.99 24.56
C ILE A 66 16.13 -7.40 24.43
N THR A 67 17.06 -8.13 23.81
CA THR A 67 18.40 -7.61 23.52
C THR A 67 18.41 -6.74 22.25
N ARG A 68 19.42 -5.88 22.10
CA ARG A 68 19.62 -5.11 20.85
C ARG A 68 19.89 -6.01 19.64
N GLN A 69 20.57 -7.14 19.86
CA GLN A 69 20.81 -8.13 18.81
C GLN A 69 19.48 -8.74 18.32
N ALA A 70 18.56 -9.05 19.24
CA ALA A 70 17.23 -9.52 18.89
C ALA A 70 16.41 -8.46 18.13
N PHE A 71 16.60 -7.17 18.43
CA PHE A 71 16.02 -6.10 17.62
C PHE A 71 16.53 -6.13 16.18
N TYR A 72 17.85 -6.10 15.98
CA TYR A 72 18.45 -6.01 14.64
C TYR A 72 18.23 -7.26 13.79
N TYR A 73 17.88 -8.38 14.41
CA TYR A 73 17.42 -9.57 13.70
C TYR A 73 16.07 -9.35 13.00
N HIS A 74 15.20 -8.50 13.55
CA HIS A 74 13.86 -8.26 13.03
C HIS A 74 13.74 -6.98 12.21
N PHE A 75 14.47 -5.94 12.60
CA PHE A 75 14.35 -4.60 12.03
C PHE A 75 15.72 -3.96 11.87
N LEU A 76 15.94 -3.29 10.74
CA LEU A 76 17.21 -2.60 10.46
C LEU A 76 17.42 -1.42 11.41
N ASP A 77 16.35 -0.67 11.68
CA ASP A 77 16.33 0.47 12.56
C ASP A 77 14.92 0.76 13.11
N VAL A 78 14.78 1.88 13.82
CA VAL A 78 13.49 2.32 14.40
C VAL A 78 12.48 2.69 13.32
N SER A 79 12.94 3.21 12.17
CA SER A 79 12.07 3.59 11.06
C SER A 79 11.46 2.36 10.41
N ASP A 80 12.25 1.30 10.21
CA ASP A 80 11.79 0.01 9.67
C ASP A 80 10.74 -0.64 10.58
N LEU A 81 10.95 -0.62 11.91
CA LEU A 81 9.93 -1.04 12.86
C LEU A 81 8.66 -0.16 12.78
N ALA A 82 8.80 1.15 12.66
CA ALA A 82 7.66 2.07 12.58
C ALA A 82 6.82 1.84 11.31
N VAL A 83 7.49 1.61 10.17
CA VAL A 83 6.85 1.18 8.92
C VAL A 83 6.07 -0.11 9.13
N TRP A 84 6.68 -1.11 9.76
CA TRP A 84 6.01 -2.38 10.02
C TRP A 84 4.77 -2.23 10.92
N VAL A 85 4.88 -1.47 12.03
CA VAL A 85 3.75 -1.21 12.92
C VAL A 85 2.63 -0.49 12.17
N PHE A 86 2.93 0.61 11.49
CA PHE A 86 1.93 1.39 10.75
C PHE A 86 1.25 0.55 9.68
N THR A 87 2.02 -0.19 8.88
CA THR A 87 1.45 -1.03 7.82
C THR A 87 0.56 -2.14 8.37
N ASN A 88 0.91 -2.74 9.51
CA ASN A 88 0.05 -3.71 10.19
C ASN A 88 -1.23 -3.07 10.73
N GLU A 89 -1.15 -1.90 11.38
CA GLU A 89 -2.34 -1.23 11.91
C GLU A 89 -3.27 -0.80 10.79
N VAL A 90 -2.76 -0.13 9.77
CA VAL A 90 -3.53 0.26 8.59
C VAL A 90 -4.15 -0.95 7.90
N ALA A 91 -3.38 -2.03 7.71
CA ALA A 91 -3.91 -3.26 7.14
C ALA A 91 -5.06 -3.84 8.00
N SER A 92 -4.94 -3.80 9.33
CA SER A 92 -5.99 -4.27 10.24
C SER A 92 -7.26 -3.42 10.12
N HIS A 93 -7.14 -2.10 10.01
CA HIS A 93 -8.26 -1.18 9.81
C HIS A 93 -8.98 -1.45 8.48
N ILE A 94 -8.23 -1.66 7.40
CA ILE A 94 -8.78 -1.99 6.07
C ILE A 94 -9.49 -3.35 6.11
N MET A 95 -8.88 -4.37 6.72
CA MET A 95 -9.40 -5.74 6.68
C MET A 95 -10.60 -5.97 7.60
N LYS A 96 -10.78 -5.15 8.64
CA LYS A 96 -11.89 -5.27 9.60
C LYS A 96 -13.27 -4.97 9.01
N TYR A 97 -13.33 -4.24 7.89
CA TYR A 97 -14.57 -3.72 7.31
C TYR A 97 -14.60 -3.91 5.79
N ARG A 98 -14.69 -5.17 5.34
CA ARG A 98 -14.49 -5.55 3.93
C ARG A 98 -15.77 -5.83 3.13
N SER A 99 -16.94 -5.62 3.72
CA SER A 99 -18.22 -5.82 3.03
C SER A 99 -18.67 -4.56 2.29
N ARG A 100 -19.57 -4.69 1.30
CA ARG A 100 -20.18 -3.57 0.58
C ARG A 100 -20.93 -2.61 1.52
N ALA A 101 -21.48 -3.13 2.62
CA ALA A 101 -22.17 -2.30 3.61
C ALA A 101 -21.18 -1.52 4.50
N GLU A 102 -19.99 -2.07 4.77
CA GLU A 102 -19.09 -1.56 5.81
C GLU A 102 -17.83 -0.87 5.27
N TRP A 103 -17.50 -1.02 3.97
CA TRP A 103 -16.24 -0.49 3.43
C TRP A 103 -16.11 1.02 3.60
N ALA A 104 -17.21 1.77 3.47
CA ALA A 104 -17.22 3.22 3.65
C ALA A 104 -16.89 3.59 5.11
N ASP A 105 -17.48 2.89 6.08
CA ASP A 105 -17.19 3.09 7.50
C ASP A 105 -15.76 2.69 7.85
N GLY A 106 -15.27 1.59 7.25
CA GLY A 106 -13.90 1.14 7.41
C GLY A 106 -12.88 2.14 6.90
N PHE A 107 -13.11 2.65 5.68
CA PHE A 107 -12.26 3.65 5.06
C PHE A 107 -12.33 4.98 5.82
N LEU A 108 -13.51 5.40 6.28
CA LEU A 108 -13.65 6.57 7.15
C LEU A 108 -12.84 6.44 8.45
N LYS A 109 -12.93 5.29 9.13
CA LYS A 109 -12.17 5.03 10.36
C LYS A 109 -10.66 5.07 10.11
N LEU A 110 -10.21 4.54 8.98
CA LEU A 110 -8.79 4.61 8.59
C LEU A 110 -8.34 6.06 8.42
N LEU A 111 -9.10 6.87 7.68
CA LEU A 111 -8.77 8.28 7.46
C LEU A 111 -8.78 9.08 8.77
N LEU A 112 -9.77 8.85 9.64
CA LEU A 112 -9.83 9.48 10.96
C LEU A 112 -8.64 9.10 11.84
N TYR A 113 -8.26 7.81 11.85
CA TYR A 113 -7.06 7.35 12.57
C TYR A 113 -5.78 8.05 12.05
N MET A 114 -5.60 8.14 10.73
CA MET A 114 -4.43 8.82 10.15
C MET A 114 -4.42 10.31 10.48
N GLN A 115 -5.60 10.94 10.55
CA GLN A 115 -5.75 12.35 10.89
C GLN A 115 -5.49 12.62 12.38
N GLU A 116 -5.96 11.75 13.27
CA GLU A 116 -5.71 11.80 14.72
C GLU A 116 -4.21 11.59 15.03
N HIS A 117 -3.57 10.69 14.29
CA HIS A 117 -2.14 10.38 14.42
C HIS A 117 -1.31 10.99 13.29
N ARG A 118 -1.59 12.25 12.94
CA ARG A 118 -1.00 12.93 11.77
C ARG A 118 0.52 12.90 11.75
N GLU A 119 1.19 13.34 12.83
CA GLU A 119 2.64 13.44 12.86
C GLU A 119 3.31 12.07 12.72
N GLN A 120 2.77 11.06 13.40
CA GLN A 120 3.27 9.69 13.31
C GLN A 120 3.06 9.13 11.90
N SER A 121 1.87 9.33 11.33
CA SER A 121 1.53 8.91 9.98
C SER A 121 2.47 9.51 8.95
N TYR A 122 2.71 10.83 8.98
CA TYR A 122 3.66 11.47 8.06
C TYR A 122 5.12 11.10 8.31
N SER A 123 5.49 10.81 9.56
CA SER A 123 6.83 10.30 9.85
C SER A 123 7.09 8.97 9.15
N VAL A 124 6.14 8.04 9.23
CA VAL A 124 6.23 6.73 8.57
C VAL A 124 6.09 6.84 7.05
N ILE A 125 5.15 7.65 6.57
CA ILE A 125 4.97 7.89 5.12
C ILE A 125 6.25 8.45 4.49
N ARG A 126 6.97 9.34 5.16
CA ARG A 126 8.26 9.87 4.67
C ARG A 126 9.39 8.84 4.68
N ALA A 127 9.33 7.85 5.56
CA ALA A 127 10.27 6.73 5.57
C ALA A 127 10.02 5.74 4.41
N LEU A 128 8.80 5.72 3.87
CA LEU A 128 8.44 4.91 2.71
C LEU A 128 8.76 5.65 1.40
N SER A 129 9.21 4.90 0.39
CA SER A 129 9.18 5.42 -0.98
C SER A 129 7.74 5.59 -1.46
N SER A 130 7.48 6.54 -2.37
CA SER A 130 6.15 6.71 -2.97
C SER A 130 5.63 5.42 -3.59
N VAL A 131 6.50 4.67 -4.27
CA VAL A 131 6.21 3.37 -4.87
C VAL A 131 5.83 2.33 -3.82
N SER A 132 6.58 2.25 -2.71
CA SER A 132 6.29 1.31 -1.62
C SER A 132 4.95 1.62 -0.96
N LEU A 133 4.65 2.89 -0.75
CA LEU A 133 3.40 3.36 -0.16
C LEU A 133 2.18 3.03 -1.05
N GLU A 134 2.29 3.34 -2.34
CA GLU A 134 1.26 3.04 -3.33
C GLU A 134 1.00 1.54 -3.43
N GLN A 135 2.06 0.72 -3.55
CA GLN A 135 1.93 -0.74 -3.59
C GLN A 135 1.31 -1.31 -2.32
N PHE A 136 1.64 -0.75 -1.15
CA PHE A 136 1.06 -1.15 0.12
C PHE A 136 -0.46 -0.90 0.13
N PHE A 137 -0.89 0.31 -0.21
CA PHE A 137 -2.32 0.65 -0.22
C PHE A 137 -3.08 -0.11 -1.30
N PHE A 138 -2.54 -0.19 -2.51
CA PHE A 138 -3.13 -0.95 -3.60
C PHE A 138 -3.37 -2.41 -3.19
N ARG A 139 -2.36 -3.09 -2.61
CA ARG A 139 -2.50 -4.49 -2.18
C ARG A 139 -3.63 -4.69 -1.17
N HIS A 140 -3.79 -3.80 -0.20
CA HIS A 140 -4.78 -3.94 0.87
C HIS A 140 -6.18 -3.53 0.40
N LEU A 141 -6.30 -2.41 -0.30
CA LEU A 141 -7.57 -1.93 -0.86
C LEU A 141 -8.07 -2.86 -1.97
N ARG A 142 -7.18 -3.50 -2.75
CA ARG A 142 -7.58 -4.52 -3.75
C ARG A 142 -8.28 -5.70 -3.11
N LYS A 143 -7.82 -6.17 -1.94
CA LYS A 143 -8.47 -7.27 -1.21
C LYS A 143 -9.88 -6.89 -0.79
N MET A 144 -10.07 -5.66 -0.32
CA MET A 144 -11.38 -5.11 0.03
C MET A 144 -12.27 -5.01 -1.23
N MET A 145 -11.78 -4.40 -2.31
CA MET A 145 -12.52 -4.26 -3.56
C MET A 145 -12.89 -5.62 -4.18
N THR A 146 -12.02 -6.62 -4.06
CA THR A 146 -12.31 -8.00 -4.49
C THR A 146 -13.51 -8.58 -3.75
N ALA A 147 -13.65 -8.31 -2.44
CA ALA A 147 -14.80 -8.75 -1.65
C ALA A 147 -16.08 -8.00 -2.06
N ILE A 148 -16.00 -6.68 -2.27
CA ILE A 148 -17.13 -5.87 -2.73
C ILE A 148 -17.63 -6.35 -4.10
N VAL A 149 -16.72 -6.56 -5.07
CA VAL A 149 -17.07 -7.07 -6.40
C VAL A 149 -17.74 -8.45 -6.28
N HIS A 150 -17.19 -9.33 -5.44
CA HIS A 150 -17.80 -10.65 -5.20
C HIS A 150 -19.23 -10.55 -4.65
N GLU A 151 -19.50 -9.64 -3.71
CA GLU A 151 -20.86 -9.41 -3.19
C GLU A 151 -21.79 -8.83 -4.26
N VAL A 152 -21.31 -7.92 -5.11
CA VAL A 152 -22.10 -7.38 -6.22
C VAL A 152 -22.44 -8.47 -7.23
N GLU A 153 -21.49 -9.33 -7.59
CA GLU A 153 -21.68 -10.47 -8.49
C GLU A 153 -22.82 -11.39 -8.02
N GLN A 154 -22.97 -11.60 -6.70
CA GLN A 154 -24.04 -12.42 -6.13
C GLN A 154 -25.44 -11.80 -6.30
N THR A 155 -25.53 -10.50 -6.55
CA THR A 155 -26.79 -9.77 -6.76
C THR A 155 -27.13 -9.54 -8.22
N LEU A 156 -26.27 -9.97 -9.14
CA LEU A 156 -26.53 -9.88 -10.57
C LEU A 156 -27.41 -11.07 -10.99
N PRO A 157 -28.43 -10.84 -11.83
CA PRO A 157 -29.07 -11.95 -12.52
C PRO A 157 -28.02 -12.51 -13.48
N PHE A 158 -27.34 -13.59 -13.10
CA PHE A 158 -26.30 -14.21 -13.92
C PHE A 158 -26.85 -14.41 -15.34
N HIS A 159 -26.25 -13.72 -16.31
CA HIS A 159 -26.57 -13.90 -17.72
C HIS A 159 -26.33 -15.36 -18.08
N ALA A 160 -27.39 -16.12 -18.31
CA ALA A 160 -27.39 -17.44 -18.95
C ALA A 160 -26.28 -18.43 -18.48
N GLY A 161 -25.92 -18.43 -17.20
CA GLY A 161 -25.03 -19.44 -16.61
C GLY A 161 -23.54 -19.33 -16.94
N GLN A 162 -23.03 -18.17 -17.41
CA GLN A 162 -21.58 -17.97 -17.56
C GLN A 162 -21.04 -16.87 -16.62
N PRO A 163 -20.00 -17.18 -15.83
CA PRO A 163 -19.26 -16.17 -15.07
C PRO A 163 -18.45 -15.26 -15.99
N LEU A 164 -18.31 -14.01 -15.57
CA LEU A 164 -17.49 -13.02 -16.25
C LEU A 164 -16.06 -13.54 -16.49
N ALA A 165 -15.48 -13.24 -17.64
CA ALA A 165 -14.08 -13.56 -17.90
C ALA A 165 -13.17 -13.02 -16.77
N ARG A 166 -12.27 -13.87 -16.27
CA ARG A 166 -11.38 -13.53 -15.13
C ARG A 166 -10.59 -12.24 -15.38
N ARG A 167 -10.18 -11.99 -16.62
CA ARG A 167 -9.45 -10.78 -17.03
C ARG A 167 -10.27 -9.52 -16.81
N ASP A 168 -11.53 -9.52 -17.24
CA ASP A 168 -12.40 -8.35 -17.19
C ASP A 168 -12.84 -8.08 -15.75
N ARG A 169 -13.09 -9.15 -14.99
CA ARG A 169 -13.28 -9.08 -13.54
C ARG A 169 -12.09 -8.45 -12.81
N ASP A 170 -10.87 -8.91 -13.11
CA ASP A 170 -9.65 -8.36 -12.50
C ASP A 170 -9.45 -6.88 -12.89
N PHE A 171 -9.75 -6.50 -14.14
CA PHE A 171 -9.68 -5.12 -14.59
C PHE A 171 -10.66 -4.21 -13.83
N VAL A 172 -11.91 -4.65 -13.61
CA VAL A 172 -12.90 -3.91 -12.81
C VAL A 172 -12.40 -3.72 -11.37
N ILE A 173 -11.88 -4.79 -10.74
CA ILE A 173 -11.31 -4.71 -9.40
C ILE A 173 -10.16 -3.71 -9.35
N ASP A 174 -9.24 -3.78 -10.31
CA ASP A 174 -8.05 -2.92 -10.35
C ASP A 174 -8.42 -1.46 -10.59
N HIS A 175 -9.33 -1.17 -11.53
CA HIS A 175 -9.79 0.18 -11.84
C HIS A 175 -10.35 0.91 -10.61
N TYR A 176 -11.28 0.26 -9.90
CA TYR A 176 -11.88 0.86 -8.71
C TYR A 176 -10.89 0.92 -7.53
N THR A 177 -9.99 -0.06 -7.41
CA THR A 177 -8.90 0.00 -6.42
C THR A 177 -7.98 1.19 -6.66
N LEU A 178 -7.50 1.37 -7.90
CA LEU A 178 -6.64 2.49 -8.29
C LEU A 178 -7.32 3.83 -8.03
N SER A 179 -8.62 3.92 -8.29
CA SER A 179 -9.41 5.12 -8.02
C SER A 179 -9.38 5.47 -6.53
N VAL A 180 -9.67 4.51 -5.63
CA VAL A 180 -9.64 4.75 -4.18
C VAL A 180 -8.23 5.06 -3.68
N VAL A 181 -7.21 4.34 -4.17
CA VAL A 181 -5.79 4.60 -3.84
C VAL A 181 -5.39 6.02 -4.26
N GLY A 182 -5.75 6.45 -5.47
CA GLY A 182 -5.43 7.79 -5.97
C GLY A 182 -6.03 8.89 -5.10
N HIS A 183 -7.28 8.72 -4.65
CA HIS A 183 -7.92 9.66 -3.74
C HIS A 183 -7.25 9.69 -2.36
N LEU A 184 -6.89 8.52 -1.81
CA LEU A 184 -6.16 8.44 -0.55
C LEU A 184 -4.80 9.13 -0.63
N LEU A 185 -4.02 8.84 -1.67
CA LEU A 185 -2.70 9.43 -1.86
C LEU A 185 -2.79 10.94 -2.11
N HIS A 186 -3.80 11.40 -2.86
CA HIS A 186 -4.04 12.83 -3.04
C HIS A 186 -4.43 13.52 -1.73
N TRP A 187 -5.28 12.89 -0.92
CA TRP A 187 -5.64 13.39 0.42
C TRP A 187 -4.41 13.50 1.33
N LEU A 188 -3.51 12.52 1.30
CA LEU A 188 -2.23 12.58 2.01
C LEU A 188 -1.30 13.67 1.46
N ALA A 189 -1.24 13.85 0.13
CA ALA A 189 -0.39 14.85 -0.50
C ALA A 189 -0.88 16.29 -0.26
N THR A 190 -2.18 16.47 -0.03
CA THR A 190 -2.82 17.76 0.28
C THR A 190 -2.94 18.01 1.79
N ASP A 191 -2.09 17.38 2.58
CA ASP A 191 -2.00 17.59 4.02
C ASP A 191 -3.31 17.27 4.77
N MET A 192 -4.06 16.27 4.29
CA MET A 192 -5.34 15.79 4.84
C MET A 192 -6.41 16.89 4.96
N GLN A 193 -6.38 17.90 4.08
CA GLN A 193 -7.26 19.07 4.18
C GLN A 193 -8.75 18.74 3.97
N GLN A 194 -9.06 17.81 3.05
CA GLN A 194 -10.45 17.43 2.83
C GLN A 194 -10.98 16.67 4.05
N PRO A 195 -12.16 17.01 4.60
CA PRO A 195 -12.75 16.27 5.70
C PRO A 195 -12.96 14.79 5.33
N PRO A 196 -12.50 13.83 6.15
CA PRO A 196 -12.64 12.40 5.85
C PRO A 196 -14.06 11.97 5.49
N GLY A 197 -15.06 12.46 6.22
CA GLY A 197 -16.46 12.14 5.96
C GLY A 197 -16.94 12.61 4.59
N GLU A 198 -16.41 13.72 4.07
CA GLU A 198 -16.76 14.22 2.74
C GLU A 198 -16.11 13.37 1.65
N LEU A 199 -14.81 13.07 1.79
CA LEU A 199 -14.08 12.22 0.86
C LEU A 199 -14.76 10.84 0.70
N VAL A 200 -15.12 10.22 1.83
CA VAL A 200 -15.78 8.90 1.83
C VAL A 200 -17.17 8.98 1.20
N ARG A 201 -17.96 10.02 1.48
CA ARG A 201 -19.28 10.20 0.84
C ARG A 201 -19.14 10.32 -0.67
N ASN A 202 -18.24 11.17 -1.15
CA ASN A 202 -18.04 11.37 -2.59
C ASN A 202 -17.61 10.06 -3.29
N LEU A 203 -16.67 9.32 -2.67
CA LEU A 203 -16.25 8.01 -3.18
C LEU A 203 -17.41 7.02 -3.19
N ARG A 204 -18.20 6.96 -2.11
CA ARG A 204 -19.34 6.05 -2.02
C ARG A 204 -20.37 6.37 -3.10
N ASP A 205 -20.71 7.63 -3.28
CA ASP A 205 -21.74 8.05 -4.22
C ASP A 205 -21.31 7.80 -5.68
N ILE A 206 -20.00 7.90 -5.99
CA ILE A 206 -19.45 7.53 -7.31
C ILE A 206 -19.41 6.00 -7.50
N LEU A 207 -19.01 5.26 -6.47
CA LEU A 207 -18.86 3.81 -6.57
C LEU A 207 -20.19 3.06 -6.54
N ASP A 208 -21.21 3.64 -5.90
CA ASP A 208 -22.53 3.05 -5.82
C ASP A 208 -23.17 2.97 -7.20
N GLY A 209 -23.68 1.79 -7.54
CA GLY A 209 -24.19 1.49 -8.89
C GLY A 209 -23.12 1.35 -9.98
N SER A 210 -22.00 2.10 -9.92
CA SER A 210 -20.95 2.07 -10.95
C SER A 210 -20.27 0.72 -11.05
N VAL A 211 -19.94 0.08 -9.93
CA VAL A 211 -19.34 -1.27 -9.92
C VAL A 211 -20.28 -2.28 -10.59
N ARG A 212 -21.58 -2.26 -10.25
CA ARG A 212 -22.59 -3.12 -10.87
C ARG A 212 -22.67 -2.88 -12.38
N ALA A 213 -22.81 -1.62 -12.79
CA ALA A 213 -22.95 -1.24 -14.19
C ALA A 213 -21.72 -1.65 -15.02
N SER A 214 -20.51 -1.56 -14.46
CA SER A 214 -19.29 -2.05 -15.11
C SER A 214 -19.35 -3.56 -15.32
N LEU A 215 -19.72 -4.33 -14.30
CA LEU A 215 -19.81 -5.79 -14.39
C LEU A 215 -20.87 -6.24 -15.42
N GLU A 216 -22.04 -5.60 -15.45
CA GLU A 216 -23.09 -5.88 -16.44
C GLU A 216 -22.58 -5.60 -17.87
N ARG A 217 -21.90 -4.47 -18.10
CA ARG A 217 -21.37 -4.13 -19.44
C ARG A 217 -20.33 -5.12 -19.94
N PHE A 218 -19.40 -5.55 -19.08
CA PHE A 218 -18.43 -6.58 -19.47
C PHE A 218 -19.11 -7.94 -19.68
N GLY A 219 -20.13 -8.28 -18.87
CA GLY A 219 -20.91 -9.50 -19.05
C GLY A 219 -21.67 -9.55 -20.38
N HIS A 220 -22.16 -8.40 -20.87
CA HIS A 220 -22.77 -8.29 -22.20
C HIS A 220 -21.74 -8.38 -23.33
N HIS A 221 -20.53 -7.83 -23.16
CA HIS A 221 -19.46 -7.92 -24.16
C HIS A 221 -18.98 -9.35 -24.37
N ASP A 222 -18.89 -10.16 -23.30
CA ASP A 222 -18.57 -11.60 -23.39
C ASP A 222 -19.67 -12.38 -24.13
N ALA A 223 -20.94 -11.99 -23.96
CA ALA A 223 -22.09 -12.65 -24.59
C ALA A 223 -22.22 -12.37 -26.10
N ASP A 224 -21.80 -11.18 -26.54
CA ASP A 224 -21.87 -10.77 -27.95
C ASP A 224 -20.70 -11.30 -28.81
N GLY A 225 -19.73 -12.00 -28.21
CA GLY A 225 -18.52 -12.48 -28.87
C GLY A 225 -17.64 -11.32 -29.38
N PRO A 226 -16.42 -11.59 -29.90
CA PRO A 226 -15.69 -10.55 -30.59
C PRO A 226 -16.56 -10.13 -31.78
N THR A 227 -17.13 -8.92 -31.74
CA THR A 227 -17.55 -8.26 -32.97
C THR A 227 -16.31 -8.22 -33.84
N THR A 228 -16.26 -9.12 -34.83
CA THR A 228 -15.31 -9.10 -35.93
C THR A 228 -15.57 -7.81 -36.68
N GLY A 229 -15.02 -6.71 -36.15
CA GLY A 229 -14.88 -5.47 -36.87
C GLY A 229 -13.91 -5.77 -37.98
N ASP A 230 -14.46 -6.00 -39.17
CA ASP A 230 -13.75 -6.08 -40.42
C ASP A 230 -12.74 -4.91 -40.50
N PRO A 231 -11.42 -5.18 -40.42
CA PRO A 231 -10.41 -4.13 -40.44
C PRO A 231 -10.25 -3.50 -41.84
N ASP A 232 -10.95 -3.99 -42.87
CA ASP A 232 -10.80 -3.54 -44.25
C ASP A 232 -11.82 -2.49 -44.73
N ARG A 233 -12.66 -1.94 -43.84
CA ARG A 233 -13.53 -0.78 -44.17
C ARG A 233 -12.87 0.58 -43.93
N CYS A 234 -11.62 0.70 -44.35
CA CYS A 234 -10.95 1.95 -44.71
C CYS A 234 -10.16 1.59 -45.97
N VAL A 235 -10.60 1.88 -47.19
CA VAL A 235 -10.52 3.18 -47.86
C VAL A 235 -11.23 3.01 -49.19
N GLU A 236 -12.25 3.79 -49.50
CA GLU A 236 -12.56 4.15 -50.89
C GLU A 236 -13.36 5.46 -50.91
N GLY A 237 -12.64 6.52 -50.56
CA GLY A 237 -13.05 7.90 -50.79
C GLY A 237 -12.18 8.51 -51.90
N THR A 238 -12.80 8.68 -53.07
CA THR A 238 -12.62 9.81 -54.00
C THR A 238 -11.39 9.81 -54.91
N VAL A 239 -11.61 9.64 -56.22
CA VAL A 239 -11.21 10.63 -57.26
C VAL A 239 -12.21 10.57 -58.41
N GLY A 240 -13.06 11.60 -58.54
CA GLY A 240 -13.76 11.91 -59.79
C GLY A 240 -13.02 13.07 -60.50
N PRO A 241 -12.73 13.00 -61.81
CA PRO A 241 -12.11 14.12 -62.49
C PRO A 241 -13.18 15.12 -62.96
N ARG A 242 -12.98 16.40 -62.61
CA ARG A 242 -13.60 17.54 -63.28
C ARG A 242 -12.63 18.07 -64.35
N ALA A 243 -13.06 18.07 -65.60
CA ALA A 243 -12.72 19.08 -66.60
C ALA A 243 -13.70 19.00 -67.77
N GLY A 244 -14.32 20.14 -68.09
CA GLY A 244 -15.36 20.32 -69.11
C GLY A 244 -16.30 21.44 -68.71
#